data_AF-A0A377KCC8-F1
#
_entry.id   AF-A0A377KCC8-F1
#
_cell.length_a   1.000
_cell.length_b   1.000
_cell.length_c   1.000
_cell.angle_alpha   90.00
_cell.angle_beta   90.00
_cell.angle_gamma   90.00
#
_symmetry.space_group_name_H-M   'P 1'
#
loop_
_entity.id
_entity.type
_entity.pdbx_description
1 polymer ?
#
loop_
_entity_poly.entity_id
_entity_poly.type
_entity_poly.pdbx_seq_one_letter_code
_entity_poly.pdbx_strand_id
1 'polypeptide(L)'
;MEGFGSLAGVAKAKGEIFSGLPENGIAIMNADNNDWLNWQSVIGSRKVWRFSPNAANSDFTATNIHVTSHGTEFTLQNPYR
;
A
#
# COMPACT_ATOMS: atom_id res chain seq x y z
N MET A 1 18.11 -23.41 -7.53
CA MET A 1 16.76 -22.97 -7.96
C MET A 1 16.19 -22.15 -6.81
N GLU A 2 16.52 -20.85 -6.74
CA GLU A 2 16.20 -19.98 -5.58
C GLU A 2 15.56 -18.64 -6.00
N GLY A 3 14.83 -18.64 -7.12
CA GLY A 3 14.23 -17.42 -7.70
C GLY A 3 13.09 -16.80 -6.88
N PHE A 4 12.67 -17.42 -5.78
CA PHE A 4 11.53 -16.99 -4.95
C PHE A 4 11.84 -16.92 -3.44
N GLY A 5 13.09 -17.16 -3.02
CA GLY A 5 13.40 -17.45 -1.61
C GLY A 5 13.64 -16.25 -0.69
N SER A 6 13.80 -15.04 -1.22
CA SER A 6 14.12 -13.85 -0.41
C SER A 6 12.98 -12.83 -0.40
N LEU A 7 12.86 -12.10 0.71
CA LEU A 7 11.91 -10.99 0.85
C LEU A 7 12.07 -9.97 -0.29
N ALA A 8 13.32 -9.72 -0.72
CA ALA A 8 13.64 -8.86 -1.85
C ALA A 8 13.12 -9.40 -3.20
N GLY A 9 13.23 -10.71 -3.44
CA GLY A 9 12.69 -11.34 -4.65
C GLY A 9 11.16 -11.23 -4.73
N VAL A 10 10.49 -11.43 -3.59
CA VAL A 10 9.02 -11.26 -3.48
C VAL A 10 8.62 -9.79 -3.67
N ALA A 11 9.33 -8.85 -3.07
CA ALA A 11 9.06 -7.42 -3.21
C ALA A 11 9.25 -6.94 -4.66
N LYS A 12 10.28 -7.43 -5.35
CA LYS A 12 10.51 -7.16 -6.77
C LYS A 12 9.35 -7.66 -7.61
N ALA A 13 8.96 -8.93 -7.48
CA ALA A 13 7.87 -9.52 -8.24
C ALA A 13 6.52 -8.80 -8.00
N LYS A 14 6.23 -8.41 -6.76
CA LYS A 14 5.03 -7.61 -6.44
C LYS A 14 5.06 -6.23 -7.08
N GLY A 15 6.23 -5.59 -7.14
CA GLY A 15 6.42 -4.27 -7.74
C GLY A 15 6.12 -4.22 -9.24
N GLU A 16 6.21 -5.35 -9.95
CA GLU A 16 5.91 -5.45 -11.38
C GLU A 16 4.46 -5.04 -11.70
N ILE A 17 3.53 -5.12 -10.74
CA ILE A 17 2.16 -4.64 -10.95
C ILE A 17 2.09 -3.16 -11.33
N PHE A 18 3.03 -2.35 -10.85
CA PHE A 18 3.03 -0.90 -11.08
C PHE A 18 3.44 -0.52 -12.51
N SER A 19 4.13 -1.40 -13.25
CA SER A 19 4.48 -1.11 -14.64
C SER A 19 3.26 -1.12 -15.56
N GLY A 20 2.18 -1.80 -15.17
CA GLY A 20 0.91 -1.85 -15.91
C GLY A 20 -0.01 -0.65 -15.69
N LEU A 21 0.35 0.30 -14.81
CA LEU A 21 -0.49 1.47 -14.57
C LEU A 21 -0.51 2.41 -15.79
N PRO A 22 -1.67 2.96 -16.19
CA PRO A 22 -1.72 4.04 -17.17
C PRO A 22 -1.08 5.32 -16.62
N GLU A 23 -0.83 6.31 -17.47
CA GLU A 23 -0.20 7.59 -17.06
C GLU A 23 -0.97 8.32 -15.95
N ASN A 24 -2.29 8.22 -15.94
CA ASN A 24 -3.17 8.76 -14.91
C ASN A 24 -3.56 7.73 -13.83
N GLY A 25 -2.88 6.58 -13.80
CA GLY A 25 -3.12 5.53 -12.83
C GLY A 25 -2.70 5.92 -11.41
N ILE A 26 -3.31 5.24 -10.42
CA ILE A 26 -3.00 5.43 -9.00
C ILE A 26 -2.32 4.16 -8.48
N ALA A 27 -1.11 4.29 -7.96
CA ALA A 27 -0.41 3.23 -7.25
C ALA A 27 -0.87 3.18 -5.80
N ILE A 28 -1.40 2.04 -5.35
CA ILE A 28 -1.86 1.84 -3.98
C ILE A 28 -0.95 0.84 -3.27
N MET A 29 -0.46 1.18 -2.07
CA MET A 29 0.41 0.30 -1.30
C MET A 29 0.18 0.40 0.22
N ASN A 30 0.53 -0.65 0.95
CA ASN A 30 0.47 -0.66 2.40
C ASN A 30 1.60 0.21 2.97
N ALA A 31 1.31 1.18 3.84
CA ALA A 31 2.31 2.08 4.39
C ALA A 31 3.27 1.40 5.39
N ASP A 32 2.80 0.37 6.09
CA ASP A 32 3.56 -0.39 7.10
C ASP A 32 4.50 -1.43 6.45
N ASN A 33 4.13 -1.93 5.27
CA ASN A 33 4.86 -3.01 4.60
C ASN A 33 4.87 -2.80 3.08
N ASN A 34 5.90 -2.11 2.59
CA ASN A 34 6.14 -1.85 1.17
C ASN A 34 7.65 -1.76 0.87
N ASP A 35 7.97 -1.79 -0.42
CA ASP A 35 9.33 -1.56 -0.93
C ASP A 35 9.38 -0.28 -1.77
N TRP A 36 8.94 0.83 -1.16
CA TRP A 36 8.87 2.15 -1.81
C TRP A 36 10.19 2.54 -2.49
N LEU A 37 11.33 2.27 -1.86
CA LEU A 37 12.65 2.62 -2.37
C LEU A 37 12.89 2.03 -3.78
N ASN A 38 12.42 0.80 -4.02
CA ASN A 38 12.55 0.12 -5.31
C ASN A 38 11.37 0.40 -6.24
N TRP A 39 10.17 0.63 -5.71
CA TRP A 39 8.97 0.84 -6.53
C TRP A 39 8.79 2.27 -7.04
N GLN A 40 9.35 3.28 -6.36
CA GLN A 40 9.19 4.69 -6.73
C GLN A 40 9.65 5.02 -8.15
N SER A 41 10.70 4.35 -8.65
CA SER A 41 11.21 4.56 -10.01
C SER A 41 10.26 3.99 -11.06
N VAL A 42 9.65 2.83 -10.77
CA VAL A 42 8.63 2.22 -11.64
C VAL A 42 7.37 3.05 -11.61
N ILE A 43 6.92 3.51 -10.44
CA ILE A 43 5.69 4.32 -10.30
C ILE A 43 5.87 5.70 -10.95
N GLY A 44 7.04 6.32 -10.84
CA GLY A 44 7.31 7.62 -11.44
C GLY A 44 6.47 8.74 -10.82
N SER A 45 5.92 9.61 -11.67
CA SER A 45 5.08 10.76 -11.25
C SER A 45 3.61 10.42 -11.03
N ARG A 46 3.22 9.14 -11.17
CA ARG A 46 1.85 8.68 -10.94
C ARG A 46 1.44 8.93 -9.49
N LYS A 47 0.15 9.15 -9.28
CA LYS A 47 -0.39 9.38 -7.94
C LYS A 47 -0.16 8.14 -7.07
N VAL A 48 0.26 8.37 -5.83
CA VAL A 48 0.45 7.31 -4.84
C VAL A 48 -0.56 7.48 -3.72
N TRP A 49 -1.18 6.36 -3.34
CA TRP A 49 -1.99 6.25 -2.14
C TRP A 49 -1.45 5.18 -1.21
N ARG A 50 -1.38 5.52 0.07
CA ARG A 50 -0.92 4.65 1.14
C ARG A 50 -2.06 4.36 2.10
N PHE A 51 -2.13 3.13 2.59
CA PHE A 51 -3.06 2.76 3.65
C PHE A 51 -2.33 2.13 4.83
N SER A 52 -2.74 2.50 6.03
CA SER A 52 -2.29 1.96 7.31
C SER A 52 -3.16 2.53 8.43
N PRO A 53 -3.50 1.73 9.47
CA PRO A 53 -4.16 2.25 10.66
C PRO A 53 -3.30 3.22 11.49
N ASN A 54 -1.97 3.15 11.39
CA ASN A 54 -1.07 3.81 12.34
C ASN A 54 0.04 4.65 11.68
N ALA A 55 0.29 4.50 10.38
CA ALA A 55 1.37 5.21 9.71
C ALA A 55 1.04 6.68 9.46
N ALA A 56 1.95 7.57 9.84
CA ALA A 56 1.78 9.02 9.68
C ALA A 56 1.67 9.47 8.20
N ASN A 57 2.17 8.66 7.26
CA ASN A 57 2.13 8.93 5.82
C ASN A 57 1.01 8.17 5.10
N SER A 58 -0.03 7.74 5.83
CA SER A 58 -1.19 7.04 5.30
C SER A 58 -2.24 8.02 4.77
N ASP A 59 -2.73 7.77 3.55
CA ASP A 59 -3.89 8.44 2.98
C ASP A 59 -5.21 7.85 3.49
N PHE A 60 -5.20 6.57 3.89
CA PHE A 60 -6.37 5.84 4.39
C PHE A 60 -6.09 5.21 5.74
N THR A 61 -6.82 5.65 6.77
CA THR A 61 -6.58 5.26 8.16
C THR A 61 -7.86 4.74 8.81
N ALA A 62 -7.73 3.79 9.73
CA ALA A 62 -8.83 3.30 10.55
C ALA A 62 -8.61 3.76 12.00
N THR A 63 -9.59 4.47 12.57
CA THR A 63 -9.57 4.93 13.97
C THR A 63 -10.80 4.42 14.72
N ASN A 64 -10.81 4.55 16.06
CA ASN A 64 -11.90 4.06 16.92
C ASN A 64 -12.25 2.59 16.65
N ILE A 65 -11.22 1.75 16.51
CA ILE A 65 -11.37 0.34 16.14
C ILE A 65 -11.95 -0.43 17.33
N HIS A 66 -13.11 -1.06 17.13
CA HIS A 66 -13.81 -1.87 18.10
C HIS A 66 -14.17 -3.22 17.50
N VAL A 67 -13.62 -4.30 18.08
CA VAL A 67 -13.89 -5.67 17.65
C VAL A 67 -15.10 -6.20 18.40
N THR A 68 -16.10 -6.67 17.67
CA THR A 68 -17.35 -7.24 18.20
C THR A 68 -17.47 -8.71 17.82
N SER A 69 -18.48 -9.39 18.37
CA SER A 69 -18.84 -10.76 17.96
C SER A 69 -19.31 -10.87 16.50
N HIS A 70 -19.65 -9.74 15.86
CA HIS A 70 -20.18 -9.71 14.49
C HIS A 70 -19.17 -9.19 13.47
N GLY A 71 -18.02 -8.64 13.91
CA GLY A 71 -16.99 -8.11 13.03
C GLY A 71 -16.20 -6.98 13.68
N THR A 72 -15.58 -6.13 12.86
CA THR A 72 -14.81 -4.97 13.35
C THR A 72 -15.50 -3.69 12.89
N GLU A 73 -15.83 -2.85 13.86
CA GLU A 73 -16.34 -1.49 13.65
C GLU A 73 -15.18 -0.51 13.78
N PHE A 74 -15.13 0.49 12.89
CA PHE A 74 -14.11 1.54 12.94
C PHE A 74 -14.57 2.76 12.15
N THR A 75 -13.95 3.90 12.41
CA THR A 75 -14.06 5.11 11.59
C THR A 75 -13.01 5.06 10.48
N LEU A 76 -13.44 5.04 9.23
CA LEU A 76 -12.56 5.14 8.07
C LEU A 76 -12.28 6.62 7.75
N GLN A 77 -11.02 7.03 7.85
CA GLN A 77 -10.53 8.34 7.43
C GLN A 77 -9.91 8.23 6.03
N ASN A 78 -10.19 9.19 5.16
CA ASN A 78 -9.68 9.22 3.78
C ASN A 78 -9.33 10.67 3.37
N PRO A 79 -8.61 10.88 2.26
CA PRO A 79 -8.12 12.21 1.90
C PRO A 79 -9.20 13.23 1.53
N TYR A 80 -10.46 12.80 1.43
CA TYR A 80 -11.59 13.61 0.98
C TYR A 80 -12.60 13.92 2.09
N ARG A 81 -12.42 13.37 3.31
CA ARG A 81 -13.31 13.59 4.47
C ARG A 81 -12.59 13.52 5.80
#